data_AF-X1M4R5-F1
#
_entry.id   AF-X1M4R5-F1
#
_cell.length_a   1.000
_cell.length_b   1.000
_cell.length_c   1.000
_cell.angle_alpha   90.00
_cell.angle_beta   90.00
_cell.angle_gamma   90.00
#
_symmetry.space_group_name_H-M   'P 1'
#
loop_
_entity.id
_entity.type
_entity.pdbx_description
1 polymer ?
#
loop_
_entity_poly.entity_id
_entity_poly.type
_entity_poly.pdbx_seq_one_letter_code
_entity_poly.pdbx_strand_id
1 'polypeptide(L)'
;HLTKNKKSKWHIDYLLNEAEIRETILCQTEKRLECLLSQALGGELTYIPDFGCSDCHCKSHLFFSTDKDSLVETITASITKLGLSPQNYPAGSLMPDHVSSQA
;
A
#
# COMPACT_ATOMS: atom_id res chain seq x y z
N HIS A 1 4.23 6.96 7.61
CA HIS A 1 2.79 7.29 7.71
C HIS A 1 2.07 6.73 8.95
N LEU A 2 2.63 5.79 9.72
CA LEU A 2 1.86 5.02 10.69
C LEU A 2 1.68 5.67 12.09
N THR A 3 2.22 6.87 12.30
CA THR A 3 2.11 7.59 13.58
C THR A 3 0.79 8.34 13.71
N LYS A 4 0.12 8.19 14.87
CA LYS A 4 -1.25 8.71 15.11
C LYS A 4 -1.34 10.24 15.26
N ASN A 5 -0.27 10.91 15.67
CA ASN A 5 -0.32 12.33 16.01
C ASN A 5 0.64 13.15 15.13
N LYS A 6 0.24 13.37 13.87
CA LYS A 6 1.03 14.11 12.88
C LYS A 6 0.14 15.06 12.08
N LYS A 7 0.73 16.12 11.54
CA LYS A 7 0.04 16.95 10.53
C LYS A 7 -0.19 16.09 9.29
N SER A 8 -1.44 15.97 8.86
CA SER A 8 -1.79 15.28 7.62
C SER A 8 -1.14 16.02 6.45
N LYS A 9 -0.30 15.32 5.68
CA LYS A 9 0.39 15.88 4.51
C LYS A 9 0.11 15.09 3.24
N TRP A 10 -0.26 13.83 3.37
CA TRP A 10 -0.45 12.90 2.25
C TRP A 10 -1.87 12.36 2.22
N HIS A 11 -2.35 11.99 1.03
CA HIS A 11 -3.70 11.41 0.85
C HIS A 11 -3.99 10.24 1.81
N ILE A 12 -2.99 9.38 2.05
CA ILE A 12 -3.09 8.27 3.00
C ILE A 12 -3.25 8.72 4.46
N ASP A 13 -2.72 9.89 4.83
CA ASP A 13 -2.84 10.40 6.20
C ASP A 13 -4.28 10.78 6.54
N TYR A 14 -5.00 11.37 5.58
CA TYR A 14 -6.42 11.69 5.74
C TYR A 14 -7.26 10.43 5.82
N LEU A 15 -6.98 9.44 4.96
CA LEU A 15 -7.68 8.16 4.99
C LEU A 15 -7.46 7.44 6.34
N LEU A 16 -6.25 7.47 6.88
CA LEU A 16 -5.90 6.84 8.15
C LEU A 16 -6.53 7.52 9.38
N ASN A 17 -7.14 8.71 9.24
CA ASN A 17 -7.94 9.29 10.33
C ASN A 17 -9.31 8.60 10.45
N GLU A 18 -9.82 8.03 9.35
CA GLU A 18 -11.14 7.40 9.27
C GLU A 18 -11.05 5.87 9.14
N ALA A 19 -9.84 5.31 9.06
CA ALA A 19 -9.60 3.89 8.81
C ALA A 19 -8.59 3.27 9.79
N GLU A 20 -8.78 1.98 10.09
CA GLU A 20 -7.86 1.19 10.91
C GLU A 20 -6.95 0.34 10.03
N ILE A 21 -5.64 0.33 10.34
CA ILE A 21 -4.68 -0.55 9.66
C ILE A 21 -4.81 -1.94 10.25
N ARG A 22 -5.22 -2.92 9.44
CA ARG A 22 -5.29 -4.34 9.81
C ARG A 22 -3.99 -5.10 9.55
N GLU A 23 -3.33 -4.76 8.46
CA GLU A 23 -2.12 -5.44 7.99
C GLU A 23 -1.29 -4.46 7.16
N THR A 24 0.03 -4.63 7.19
CA THR A 24 0.96 -3.92 6.32
C THR A 24 1.81 -4.94 5.58
N ILE A 25 1.88 -4.80 4.26
CA ILE A 25 2.71 -5.64 3.41
C ILE A 25 3.88 -4.77 2.92
N LEU A 26 5.11 -5.13 3.29
CA LEU A 26 6.32 -4.42 2.88
C LEU A 26 7.09 -5.23 1.85
N CYS A 27 7.52 -4.54 0.78
CA CYS A 27 8.42 -5.08 -0.23
C CYS A 27 9.62 -4.13 -0.35
N GLN A 28 10.82 -4.60 0.01
CA GLN A 28 12.03 -3.80 -0.17
C GLN A 28 12.54 -3.93 -1.60
N THR A 29 12.73 -2.79 -2.28
CA THR A 29 13.08 -2.73 -3.69
C THR A 29 14.08 -1.61 -3.94
N GLU A 30 15.11 -1.85 -4.76
CA GLU A 30 16.04 -0.80 -5.18
C GLU A 30 15.45 0.11 -6.27
N LYS A 31 14.44 -0.37 -7.00
CA LYS A 31 13.75 0.36 -8.07
C LYS A 31 12.39 0.85 -7.59
N ARG A 32 11.90 1.96 -8.15
CA ARG A 32 10.50 2.39 -7.95
C ARG A 32 9.56 1.45 -8.70
N LEU A 33 8.95 0.51 -8.00
CA LEU A 33 8.00 -0.46 -8.56
C LEU A 33 6.53 -0.15 -8.23
N GLU A 34 6.28 0.95 -7.53
CA GLU A 34 4.95 1.39 -7.10
C GLU A 34 3.95 1.49 -8.26
N CYS A 35 4.33 2.16 -9.36
CA CYS A 35 3.44 2.31 -10.51
C CYS A 35 3.21 0.99 -11.26
N LEU A 36 4.20 0.10 -11.30
CA LEU A 36 4.04 -1.23 -11.90
C LEU A 36 3.08 -2.09 -11.06
N LEU A 37 3.19 -2.02 -9.73
CA LEU A 37 2.26 -2.69 -8.83
C LEU A 37 0.84 -2.11 -8.97
N SER A 38 0.69 -0.78 -9.00
CA SER A 38 -0.61 -0.13 -9.22
C SER A 38 -1.26 -0.55 -10.54
N GLN A 39 -0.48 -0.64 -11.63
CA GLN A 39 -0.98 -1.11 -12.92
C GLN A 39 -1.43 -2.57 -12.87
N ALA A 40 -0.65 -3.44 -12.21
CA ALA A 40 -1.03 -4.85 -12.03
C ALA A 40 -2.33 -5.00 -11.23
N LEU A 41 -2.47 -4.24 -10.14
CA LEU A 41 -3.67 -4.28 -9.29
C LEU A 41 -4.90 -3.67 -9.96
N GLY A 42 -4.73 -2.63 -10.79
CA GLY A 42 -5.84 -1.99 -11.50
C GLY A 42 -6.51 -2.86 -12.56
N GLY A 43 -5.92 -4.00 -12.93
CA GLY A 43 -6.56 -5.02 -13.76
C GLY A 43 -7.37 -6.06 -12.98
N GLU A 44 -7.16 -6.15 -11.66
CA GLU A 44 -7.69 -7.23 -10.82
C GLU A 44 -8.66 -6.73 -9.73
N LEU A 45 -8.48 -5.49 -9.25
CA LEU A 45 -9.23 -4.91 -8.14
C LEU A 45 -10.00 -3.65 -8.54
N THR A 46 -11.09 -3.39 -7.81
CA THR A 46 -11.79 -2.11 -7.91
C THR A 46 -10.95 -1.01 -7.25
N TYR A 47 -11.03 0.22 -7.75
CA TYR A 47 -10.20 1.32 -7.29
C TYR A 47 -10.96 2.64 -7.17
N ILE A 48 -10.41 3.57 -6.39
CA ILE A 48 -10.90 4.95 -6.29
C ILE A 48 -10.07 5.82 -7.25
N PRO A 49 -10.67 6.38 -8.32
CA PRO A 49 -9.94 7.17 -9.30
C PRO A 49 -9.14 8.31 -8.67
N ASP A 50 -7.97 8.59 -9.25
CA ASP A 50 -7.09 9.74 -8.95
C ASP A 50 -6.50 9.78 -7.53
N PHE A 51 -6.81 8.79 -6.68
CA PHE A 51 -6.27 8.74 -5.33
C PHE A 51 -4.77 8.43 -5.35
N GLY A 52 -3.95 9.34 -4.81
CA GLY A 52 -2.51 9.12 -4.68
C GLY A 52 -1.71 9.15 -5.98
N CYS A 53 -2.30 9.60 -7.09
CA CYS A 53 -1.67 9.61 -8.41
C CYS A 53 -1.11 10.98 -8.84
N SER A 54 -0.90 11.93 -7.92
CA SER A 54 -0.58 13.32 -8.29
C SER A 54 0.77 13.49 -9.00
N ASP A 55 1.71 12.57 -8.83
CA ASP A 55 3.05 12.58 -9.44
C ASP A 55 3.24 11.49 -10.51
N CYS A 56 2.18 10.79 -10.91
CA CYS A 56 2.24 9.69 -11.88
C CYS A 56 1.00 9.61 -12.78
N HIS A 57 1.00 8.72 -13.77
CA HIS A 57 -0.14 8.52 -14.69
C HIS A 57 -0.99 7.29 -14.31
N CYS A 58 -0.87 6.81 -13.07
CA CYS A 58 -1.69 5.69 -12.59
C CYS A 58 -3.16 6.11 -12.49
N LYS A 59 -4.07 5.16 -12.63
CA LYS A 59 -5.51 5.41 -12.43
C LYS A 59 -5.87 5.60 -10.97
N SER A 60 -5.15 4.92 -10.07
CA SER A 60 -5.32 4.97 -8.63
C SER A 60 -4.14 4.32 -7.91
N HIS A 61 -3.87 4.74 -6.67
CA HIS A 61 -3.06 4.03 -5.68
C HIS A 61 -3.91 3.52 -4.49
N LEU A 62 -5.25 3.57 -4.60
CA LEU A 62 -6.18 3.03 -3.61
C LEU A 62 -7.15 2.04 -4.25
N PHE A 63 -6.99 0.78 -3.85
CA PHE A 63 -7.76 -0.37 -4.33
C PHE A 63 -8.58 -0.96 -3.20
N PHE A 64 -9.72 -1.58 -3.52
CA PHE A 64 -10.60 -2.20 -2.54
C PHE A 64 -11.30 -3.45 -3.10
N SER A 65 -11.71 -4.30 -2.17
CA SER A 65 -12.53 -5.49 -2.39
C SER A 65 -13.45 -5.68 -1.19
N THR A 66 -14.62 -6.29 -1.41
CA THR A 66 -15.52 -6.71 -0.32
C THR A 66 -15.04 -8.00 0.36
N ASP A 67 -14.14 -8.74 -0.28
CA ASP A 67 -13.58 -9.98 0.23
C ASP A 67 -12.11 -9.77 0.62
N LYS A 68 -11.82 -9.96 1.91
CA LYS A 68 -10.50 -9.73 2.49
C LYS A 68 -9.48 -10.76 1.98
N ASP A 69 -9.85 -12.03 1.89
CA ASP A 69 -8.91 -13.09 1.55
C ASP A 69 -8.50 -12.97 0.07
N SER A 70 -9.45 -12.69 -0.81
CA SER A 70 -9.23 -12.35 -2.20
C SER A 70 -8.36 -11.10 -2.37
N LEU A 71 -8.53 -10.08 -1.52
CA LEU A 71 -7.69 -8.89 -1.55
C LEU A 71 -6.22 -9.23 -1.25
N VAL A 72 -5.97 -9.97 -0.16
CA VAL A 72 -4.62 -10.37 0.25
C VAL A 72 -3.98 -11.29 -0.78
N GLU A 73 -4.74 -12.26 -1.31
CA GLU A 73 -4.28 -13.17 -2.36
C GLU A 73 -3.87 -12.41 -3.62
N THR A 74 -4.72 -11.49 -4.09
CA THR A 74 -4.46 -10.68 -5.30
C THR A 74 -3.22 -9.81 -5.15
N ILE A 75 -3.07 -9.16 -3.98
CA ILE A 75 -1.89 -8.34 -3.69
C ILE A 75 -0.63 -9.20 -3.65
N THR A 76 -0.66 -10.31 -2.92
CA THR A 76 0.48 -11.22 -2.77
C THR A 76 0.90 -11.82 -4.12
N ALA A 77 -0.08 -12.24 -4.93
CA ALA A 77 0.14 -12.76 -6.27
C ALA A 77 0.75 -11.70 -7.20
N SER A 78 0.25 -10.46 -7.15
CA SER A 78 0.77 -9.35 -7.97
C SER A 78 2.22 -8.99 -7.61
N ILE A 79 2.53 -8.94 -6.31
CA ILE A 79 3.89 -8.72 -5.81
C ILE A 79 4.82 -9.85 -6.28
N THR A 80 4.39 -11.11 -6.15
CA THR A 80 5.18 -12.29 -6.56
C THR A 80 5.43 -12.30 -8.07
N LYS A 81 4.43 -11.92 -8.89
CA LYS A 81 4.57 -11.78 -10.36
C LYS A 81 5.62 -10.74 -10.74
N LEU A 82 5.86 -9.73 -9.90
CA LEU A 82 6.90 -8.72 -10.09
C LEU A 82 8.29 -9.18 -9.58
N GLY A 83 8.43 -10.42 -9.11
CA GLY A 83 9.67 -10.98 -8.59
C GLY A 83 10.05 -10.45 -7.20
N LEU A 84 9.08 -9.96 -6.44
CA LEU A 84 9.28 -9.41 -5.10
C LEU A 84 8.83 -10.39 -4.02
N SER A 85 9.45 -10.28 -2.84
CA SER A 85 9.06 -11.06 -1.66
C SER A 85 8.31 -10.16 -0.66
N PRO A 86 7.00 -10.35 -0.48
CA PRO A 86 6.23 -9.59 0.50
C PRO A 86 6.57 -10.04 1.92
N GLN A 87 6.69 -9.07 2.82
CA GLN A 87 6.76 -9.28 4.27
C GLN A 87 5.48 -8.74 4.91
N ASN A 88 4.69 -9.64 5.50
CA ASN A 88 3.41 -9.30 6.10
C ASN A 88 3.56 -9.00 7.58
N TYR A 89 2.97 -7.88 8.00
CA TYR A 89 2.99 -7.41 9.37
C TYR A 89 1.56 -7.12 9.82
N PRO A 90 0.93 -8.03 10.58
CA PRO A 90 -0.36 -7.80 11.20
C PRO A 90 -0.33 -6.58 12.13
N ALA A 91 -1.46 -5.92 12.30
CA ALA A 91 -1.60 -4.83 13.25
C ALA A 91 -1.11 -5.23 14.65
N GLY A 92 -0.25 -4.41 15.25
CA GLY A 92 0.36 -4.67 16.56
C GLY A 92 1.68 -5.44 16.52
N SER A 93 2.15 -5.88 15.34
CA SER A 93 3.48 -6.49 15.21
C SER A 93 4.58 -5.44 15.31
N LEU A 94 5.72 -5.81 15.90
CA LEU A 94 6.93 -4.99 15.89
C LEU A 94 7.45 -4.94 14.44
N MET A 95 7.30 -3.78 13.79
CA MET A 95 7.96 -3.51 12.53
C MET A 95 9.48 -3.46 12.77
N PRO A 96 10.33 -3.98 11.86
CA PRO A 96 11.77 -3.78 11.95
C PRO A 96 12.09 -2.27 11.99
N ASP A 97 13.10 -1.88 12.78
CA ASP A 97 13.50 -0.49 13.08
C ASP A 97 14.02 0.34 11.87
N HIS A 98 13.64 0.02 10.64
CA HIS A 98 14.11 0.69 9.42
C HIS A 98 13.13 1.72 8.84
N VAL A 99 12.11 2.14 9.59
CA VAL A 99 11.25 3.30 9.23
C VAL A 99 11.44 4.41 10.26
N SER A 100 12.69 4.81 10.49
CA SER A 100 13.01 6.07 11.14
C SER A 100 14.23 6.67 10.47
N SER A 101 13.96 7.57 9.53
CA SER A 101 14.84 8.59 8.93
C SER A 101 14.63 8.63 7.42
N GLN A 102 13.79 9.56 6.98
CA GLN A 102 14.27 10.68 6.18
C GLN A 102 13.22 11.79 6.19
N ALA A 103 13.75 13.02 6.18
CA ALA A 103 13.16 14.28 6.59
C ALA A 103 11.95 14.77 5.77
#